data_AF-A0A836CAA0-F1
#
_entry.id   AF-A0A836CAA0-F1
#
_cell.length_a   1.000
_cell.length_b   1.000
_cell.length_c   1.000
_cell.angle_alpha   90.00
_cell.angle_beta   90.00
_cell.angle_gamma   90.00
#
_symmetry.space_group_name_H-M   'P 1'
#
loop_
_entity.id
_entity.type
_entity.pdbx_description
1 polymer ?
#
loop_
_entity_poly.entity_id
_entity_poly.type
_entity_poly.pdbx_seq_one_letter_code
_entity_poly.pdbx_strand_id
1 'polypeptide(L)'
;MNLFGKKKSAASGTPTDPTPTIMKLQETIDTLEKRETHLQKKIKAQLLEAKAKSQTDKKGALFALKRKKMYEAEINKINGARITLEQQKIALEGSNTNLQTFQAMNSGRKAMQAARGQLDVDDVDAVMDDIQEEMDIADQIGEAIARPAEGLFDDDDLLAELGAMEEAEMEETLLAAPAVPARPPSAAMAAGSPTLVVPGGARQPVAAGSGSSGMDLPSVPTGDVRVPAAEEDEDLRALRELEASML
;
A
#
# COMPACT_ATOMS: atom_id res chain seq x y z
N MET A 1 -11.78 20.72 -60.30
CA MET A 1 -12.20 19.94 -59.12
C MET A 1 -10.99 19.77 -58.21
N ASN A 2 -10.93 20.56 -57.12
CA ASN A 2 -9.83 20.51 -56.16
C ASN A 2 -10.21 19.53 -55.04
N LEU A 3 -9.62 18.34 -55.03
CA LEU A 3 -9.99 17.24 -54.12
C LEU A 3 -8.94 16.91 -53.05
N PHE A 4 -7.86 17.68 -52.87
CA PHE A 4 -6.91 17.45 -51.78
C PHE A 4 -6.43 18.75 -51.17
N GLY A 5 -6.99 19.07 -50.00
CA GLY A 5 -6.65 20.28 -49.28
C GLY A 5 -7.41 20.44 -47.96
N LYS A 6 -7.62 19.36 -47.21
CA LYS A 6 -8.05 19.49 -45.81
C LYS A 6 -6.81 19.83 -44.99
N LYS A 7 -6.60 21.13 -44.82
CA LYS A 7 -5.67 21.73 -43.87
C LYS A 7 -5.91 21.07 -42.51
N LYS A 8 -4.95 20.26 -42.04
CA LYS A 8 -4.90 19.75 -40.67
C LYS A 8 -5.02 20.99 -39.78
N SER A 9 -6.15 21.15 -39.09
CA SER A 9 -6.23 22.12 -38.00
C SER A 9 -5.17 21.66 -37.01
N ALA A 10 -4.04 22.35 -36.98
CA ALA A 10 -3.22 22.38 -35.80
C ALA A 10 -4.17 22.91 -34.71
N ALA A 11 -4.79 21.99 -33.97
CA ALA A 11 -5.23 22.30 -32.64
C ALA A 11 -3.96 22.78 -31.96
N SER A 12 -3.84 24.09 -31.82
CA SER A 12 -2.87 24.76 -30.99
C SER A 12 -3.12 24.24 -29.58
N GLY A 13 -2.50 23.11 -29.25
CA GLY A 13 -2.51 22.55 -27.92
C GLY A 13 -1.72 23.51 -27.05
N THR A 14 -2.42 24.49 -26.46
CA THR A 14 -1.98 25.04 -25.19
C THR A 14 -1.58 23.86 -24.31
N PRO A 15 -0.43 23.89 -23.62
CA PRO A 15 -0.11 22.89 -22.60
C PRO A 15 -1.32 22.82 -21.69
N THR A 16 -2.09 21.75 -21.81
CA THR A 16 -3.30 21.61 -21.03
C THR A 16 -2.80 21.30 -19.64
N ASP A 17 -3.13 22.16 -18.68
CA ASP A 17 -2.76 21.96 -17.29
C ASP A 17 -3.09 20.50 -16.91
N PRO A 18 -2.10 19.69 -16.50
CA PRO A 18 -2.33 18.29 -16.17
C PRO A 18 -3.12 18.13 -14.86
N THR A 19 -3.20 19.17 -14.03
CA THR A 19 -3.88 19.17 -12.72
C THR A 19 -5.31 18.62 -12.75
N PRO A 20 -6.24 19.08 -13.60
CA PRO A 20 -7.59 18.50 -13.70
C PRO A 20 -7.59 17.01 -14.05
N THR A 21 -6.64 16.55 -14.87
CA THR A 21 -6.52 15.13 -15.22
C THR A 21 -6.03 14.31 -14.03
N ILE A 22 -5.04 14.83 -13.29
CA ILE A 22 -4.52 14.23 -12.06
C ILE A 22 -5.65 14.07 -11.02
N MET A 23 -6.48 15.09 -10.83
CA MET A 23 -7.63 15.03 -9.92
C MET A 23 -8.65 13.97 -10.34
N LYS A 24 -8.96 13.89 -11.64
CA LYS A 24 -9.88 12.86 -12.16
C LYS A 24 -9.33 11.44 -12.01
N LEU A 25 -8.03 11.25 -12.21
CA LEU A 25 -7.37 9.96 -11.95
C LEU A 25 -7.50 9.57 -10.48
N GLN A 26 -7.29 10.51 -9.55
CA GLN A 26 -7.46 10.29 -8.12
C GLN A 26 -8.90 9.86 -7.78
N GLU A 27 -9.90 10.62 -8.24
CA GLU A 27 -11.31 10.30 -8.00
C GLU A 27 -11.70 8.90 -8.54
N THR A 28 -11.13 8.53 -9.68
CA THR A 28 -11.34 7.20 -10.28
C THR A 28 -10.70 6.11 -9.42
N ILE A 29 -9.48 6.32 -8.92
CA ILE A 29 -8.79 5.39 -8.01
C ILE A 29 -9.61 5.19 -6.73
N ASP A 30 -10.07 6.28 -6.11
CA ASP A 30 -10.88 6.23 -4.88
C ASP A 30 -12.20 5.46 -5.10
N THR A 31 -12.81 5.63 -6.28
CA THR A 31 -14.02 4.90 -6.66
C THR A 31 -13.75 3.40 -6.79
N LEU A 32 -12.64 3.04 -7.43
CA LEU A 32 -12.21 1.65 -7.58
C LEU A 32 -11.90 0.99 -6.23
N GLU A 33 -11.30 1.71 -5.28
CA GLU A 33 -11.08 1.26 -3.90
C GLU A 33 -12.38 0.98 -3.14
N LYS A 34 -13.36 1.89 -3.25
CA LYS A 34 -14.68 1.69 -2.65
C LYS A 34 -15.37 0.45 -3.25
N ARG A 35 -15.28 0.26 -4.56
CA ARG A 35 -15.81 -0.92 -5.25
C ARG A 35 -15.13 -2.20 -4.77
N GLU A 36 -13.80 -2.19 -4.65
CA GLU A 36 -13.03 -3.32 -4.11
C GLU A 36 -13.51 -3.69 -2.71
N THR A 37 -13.63 -2.71 -1.82
CA THR A 37 -14.09 -2.90 -0.44
C THR A 37 -15.49 -3.52 -0.39
N HIS A 38 -16.40 -3.06 -1.25
CA HIS A 38 -17.74 -3.63 -1.35
C HIS A 38 -17.73 -5.09 -1.87
N LEU A 39 -16.89 -5.41 -2.86
CA LEU A 39 -16.72 -6.78 -3.34
C LEU A 39 -16.10 -7.69 -2.27
N GLN A 40 -15.17 -7.18 -1.45
CA GLN A 40 -14.62 -7.91 -0.30
C GLN A 40 -15.71 -8.25 0.74
N LYS A 41 -16.63 -7.30 1.04
CA LYS A 41 -17.80 -7.57 1.89
C LYS A 41 -18.69 -8.68 1.28
N LYS A 42 -18.95 -8.64 -0.03
CA LYS A 42 -19.70 -9.69 -0.74
C LYS A 42 -19.02 -11.06 -0.68
N ILE A 43 -17.69 -11.12 -0.80
CA ILE A 43 -16.91 -12.35 -0.65
C ILE A 43 -17.12 -12.96 0.75
N LYS A 44 -17.04 -12.14 1.81
CA LYS A 44 -17.28 -12.58 3.19
C LYS A 44 -18.70 -13.15 3.35
N ALA A 45 -19.71 -12.48 2.79
CA ALA A 45 -21.10 -12.96 2.82
C ALA A 45 -21.26 -14.31 2.10
N GLN A 46 -20.65 -14.48 0.91
CA GLN A 46 -20.71 -15.75 0.17
C GLN A 46 -19.97 -16.89 0.90
N LEU A 47 -18.89 -16.59 1.63
CA LEU A 47 -18.23 -17.58 2.49
C LEU A 47 -19.13 -18.05 3.63
N LEU A 48 -19.82 -17.13 4.31
CA LEU A 48 -20.77 -17.47 5.36
C LEU A 48 -21.93 -18.32 4.80
N GLU A 49 -22.50 -17.92 3.66
CA GLU A 49 -23.56 -18.66 2.98
C GLU A 49 -23.10 -20.08 2.59
N ALA A 50 -21.89 -20.22 2.04
CA ALA A 50 -21.32 -21.52 1.68
C ALA A 50 -21.10 -22.41 2.91
N LYS A 51 -20.62 -21.85 4.02
CA LYS A 51 -20.43 -22.58 5.28
C LYS A 51 -21.77 -23.06 5.84
N ALA A 52 -22.78 -22.20 5.88
CA ALA A 52 -24.12 -22.55 6.38
C ALA A 52 -24.78 -23.67 5.57
N LYS A 53 -24.58 -23.68 4.25
CA LYS A 53 -25.16 -24.69 3.33
C LYS A 53 -24.29 -25.94 3.17
N SER A 54 -23.07 -25.97 3.72
CA SER A 54 -22.08 -27.02 3.44
C SER A 54 -22.54 -28.43 3.81
N GLN A 55 -23.34 -28.58 4.87
CA GLN A 55 -23.81 -29.88 5.37
C GLN A 55 -25.22 -30.25 4.87
N THR A 56 -26.04 -29.27 4.51
CA THR A 56 -27.47 -29.46 4.21
C THR A 56 -27.80 -29.30 2.72
N ASP A 57 -27.07 -28.46 1.99
CA ASP A 57 -27.28 -28.19 0.57
C ASP A 57 -25.94 -27.98 -0.16
N LYS A 58 -25.37 -29.10 -0.60
CA LYS A 58 -24.11 -29.12 -1.33
C LYS A 58 -24.16 -28.32 -2.65
N LYS A 59 -25.32 -28.27 -3.33
CA LYS A 59 -25.47 -27.51 -4.59
C LYS A 59 -25.50 -26.01 -4.31
N GLY A 60 -26.25 -25.58 -3.30
CA GLY A 60 -26.28 -24.18 -2.85
C GLY A 60 -24.92 -23.69 -2.36
N ALA A 61 -24.18 -24.51 -1.62
CA ALA A 61 -22.82 -24.20 -1.18
C ALA A 61 -21.86 -24.01 -2.38
N LEU A 62 -21.92 -24.90 -3.39
CA LEU A 62 -21.12 -24.76 -4.61
C LEU A 62 -21.46 -23.47 -5.39
N PHE A 63 -22.73 -23.10 -5.45
CA PHE A 63 -23.15 -21.87 -6.12
C PHE A 63 -22.65 -20.61 -5.40
N ALA A 64 -22.67 -20.59 -4.06
CA ALA A 64 -22.09 -19.51 -3.26
C ALA A 64 -20.56 -19.40 -3.46
N LEU A 65 -19.84 -20.52 -3.50
CA LEU A 65 -18.41 -20.54 -3.81
C LEU A 65 -18.10 -20.06 -5.24
N LYS A 66 -18.96 -20.37 -6.21
CA LYS A 66 -18.83 -19.84 -7.58
C LYS A 66 -18.97 -18.32 -7.61
N ARG A 67 -19.97 -17.77 -6.91
CA ARG A 67 -20.16 -16.31 -6.77
C ARG A 67 -18.96 -15.64 -6.09
N LYS A 68 -18.44 -16.24 -5.01
CA LYS A 68 -17.17 -15.79 -4.39
C LYS A 68 -16.04 -15.67 -5.42
N LYS A 69 -15.79 -16.73 -6.20
CA LYS A 69 -14.71 -16.71 -7.20
C LYS A 69 -14.91 -15.65 -8.27
N MET A 70 -16.15 -15.35 -8.65
CA MET A 70 -16.45 -14.27 -9.60
C MET A 70 -16.08 -12.90 -9.02
N TYR A 71 -16.39 -12.64 -7.75
CA TYR A 71 -15.99 -11.39 -7.08
C TYR A 71 -14.48 -11.29 -6.90
N GLU A 72 -13.78 -12.38 -6.58
CA GLU A 72 -12.31 -12.40 -6.52
C GLU A 72 -11.67 -12.06 -7.88
N ALA A 73 -12.22 -12.61 -8.96
CA ALA A 73 -11.76 -12.28 -10.31
C ALA A 73 -12.02 -10.81 -10.67
N GLU A 74 -13.11 -10.22 -10.19
CA GLU A 74 -13.41 -8.80 -10.39
C GLU A 74 -12.45 -7.90 -9.59
N ILE A 75 -12.16 -8.23 -8.33
CA ILE A 75 -11.14 -7.54 -7.52
C ILE A 75 -9.78 -7.56 -8.22
N ASN A 76 -9.35 -8.71 -8.75
CA ASN A 76 -8.07 -8.79 -9.46
C ASN A 76 -8.01 -7.86 -10.67
N LYS A 77 -9.12 -7.68 -11.40
CA LYS A 77 -9.21 -6.72 -12.52
C LYS A 77 -9.14 -5.28 -12.02
N ILE A 78 -9.84 -4.97 -10.93
CA ILE A 78 -9.81 -3.64 -10.30
C ILE A 78 -8.38 -3.30 -9.87
N ASN A 79 -7.67 -4.23 -9.23
CA ASN A 79 -6.30 -4.02 -8.76
C ASN A 79 -5.34 -3.73 -9.94
N GLY A 80 -5.46 -4.48 -11.04
CA GLY A 80 -4.69 -4.20 -12.25
C GLY A 80 -5.00 -2.83 -12.86
N ALA A 81 -6.29 -2.43 -12.88
CA ALA A 81 -6.70 -1.12 -13.37
C ALA A 81 -6.16 0.01 -12.47
N ARG A 82 -6.24 -0.14 -11.15
CA ARG A 82 -5.72 0.84 -10.17
C ARG A 82 -4.22 1.08 -10.34
N ILE A 83 -3.41 0.03 -10.40
CA ILE A 83 -1.96 0.15 -10.61
C ILE A 83 -1.66 0.93 -11.89
N THR A 84 -2.41 0.65 -12.97
CA THR A 84 -2.24 1.36 -14.24
C THR A 84 -2.58 2.85 -14.11
N LEU A 85 -3.65 3.20 -13.41
CA LEU A 85 -4.05 4.60 -13.17
C LEU A 85 -3.07 5.32 -12.24
N GLU A 86 -2.55 4.66 -11.21
CA GLU A 86 -1.52 5.18 -10.30
C GLU A 86 -0.23 5.50 -11.06
N GLN A 87 0.22 4.60 -11.94
CA GLN A 87 1.37 4.85 -12.82
C GLN A 87 1.15 6.06 -13.75
N GLN A 88 -0.05 6.19 -14.32
CA GLN A 88 -0.40 7.35 -15.16
C GLN A 88 -0.41 8.66 -14.37
N LYS A 89 -0.93 8.64 -13.14
CA LYS A 89 -0.92 9.78 -12.24
C LYS A 89 0.50 10.24 -11.93
N ILE A 90 1.38 9.31 -11.53
CA ILE A 90 2.80 9.61 -11.23
C ILE A 90 3.50 10.19 -12.47
N ALA A 91 3.26 9.62 -13.66
CA ALA A 91 3.85 10.13 -14.90
C ALA A 91 3.38 11.56 -15.23
N LEU A 92 2.10 11.88 -14.99
CA LEU A 92 1.57 13.23 -15.17
C LEU A 92 2.11 14.22 -14.14
N GLU A 93 2.27 13.80 -12.88
CA GLU A 93 2.87 14.62 -11.82
C GLU A 93 4.33 14.98 -12.17
N GLY A 94 5.13 14.00 -12.58
CA GLY A 94 6.50 14.25 -13.05
C GLY A 94 6.55 15.15 -14.28
N SER A 95 5.61 14.97 -15.22
CA SER A 95 5.49 15.85 -16.40
C SER A 95 5.12 17.29 -16.01
N ASN A 96 4.28 17.47 -15.00
CA ASN A 96 3.90 18.78 -14.48
C ASN A 96 5.11 19.50 -13.85
N THR A 97 5.89 18.79 -13.04
CA THR A 97 7.14 19.33 -12.47
C THR A 97 8.13 19.73 -13.56
N ASN A 98 8.33 18.87 -14.57
CA ASN A 98 9.21 19.19 -15.70
C ASN A 98 8.74 20.44 -16.47
N LEU A 99 7.42 20.59 -16.65
CA LEU A 99 6.85 21.79 -17.27
C LEU A 99 7.12 23.04 -16.43
N GLN A 100 6.95 22.98 -15.12
CA GLN A 100 7.24 24.09 -14.21
C GLN A 100 8.74 24.47 -14.24
N THR A 101 9.64 23.48 -14.21
CA THR A 101 11.08 23.72 -14.36
C THR A 101 11.40 24.41 -15.69
N PHE A 102 10.82 23.93 -16.79
CA PHE A 102 11.01 24.56 -18.10
C PHE A 102 10.47 26.01 -18.13
N GLN A 103 9.32 26.27 -17.52
CA GLN A 103 8.76 27.62 -17.41
C GLN A 103 9.67 28.55 -16.61
N ALA A 104 10.24 28.07 -15.49
CA ALA A 104 11.20 28.82 -14.68
C ALA A 104 12.48 29.13 -15.47
N MET A 105 13.05 28.14 -16.17
CA MET A 105 14.21 28.34 -17.05
C MET A 105 13.93 29.36 -18.16
N ASN A 106 12.75 29.29 -18.78
CA ASN A 106 12.37 30.22 -19.84
C ASN A 106 12.15 31.64 -19.30
N SER A 107 11.60 31.80 -18.11
CA SER A 107 11.49 33.08 -17.42
C SER A 107 12.87 33.66 -17.11
N GLY A 108 13.78 32.86 -16.54
CA GLY A 108 15.17 33.26 -16.29
C GLY A 108 15.87 33.70 -17.57
N ARG A 109 15.75 32.94 -18.66
CA ARG A 109 16.28 33.31 -19.98
C ARG A 109 15.76 34.67 -20.46
N LYS A 110 14.46 34.94 -20.34
CA LYS A 110 13.87 36.23 -20.72
C LYS A 110 14.38 37.38 -19.87
N ALA A 111 14.52 37.17 -18.55
CA ALA A 111 15.10 38.16 -17.65
C ALA A 111 16.57 38.48 -18.02
N MET A 112 17.37 37.44 -18.29
CA MET A 112 18.75 37.58 -18.77
C MET A 112 18.83 38.34 -20.10
N GLN A 113 17.93 38.05 -21.04
CA GLN A 113 17.87 38.77 -22.33
C GLN A 113 17.46 40.24 -22.15
N ALA A 114 16.50 40.53 -21.26
CA ALA A 114 16.07 41.89 -20.98
C ALA A 114 17.13 42.72 -20.24
N ALA A 115 17.91 42.09 -19.36
CA ALA A 115 19.07 42.71 -18.72
C ALA A 115 20.15 43.04 -19.76
N ARG A 116 20.46 42.12 -20.68
CA ARG A 116 21.40 42.35 -21.79
C ARG A 116 20.93 43.43 -22.76
N GLY A 117 19.63 43.49 -23.05
CA GLY A 117 19.06 44.49 -23.97
C GLY A 117 19.02 45.92 -23.43
N GLN A 118 19.33 46.14 -22.14
CA GLN A 118 19.45 47.45 -21.51
C GLN A 118 20.91 47.91 -21.35
N LEU A 119 21.89 47.07 -21.66
CA LEU A 119 23.31 47.41 -21.68
C LEU A 119 23.68 47.85 -23.10
N ASP A 120 24.25 49.04 -23.24
CA ASP A 120 24.72 49.57 -24.54
C ASP A 120 25.86 48.68 -25.07
N VAL A 121 25.97 48.50 -26.38
CA VAL A 121 26.86 47.49 -26.99
C VAL A 121 28.34 47.73 -26.61
N ASP A 122 28.72 48.98 -26.37
CA ASP A 122 30.08 49.36 -25.94
C ASP A 122 30.37 49.02 -24.46
N ASP A 123 29.34 48.94 -23.61
CA ASP A 123 29.46 48.41 -22.23
C ASP A 123 29.45 46.88 -22.22
N VAL A 124 28.84 46.25 -23.23
CA VAL A 124 28.75 44.78 -23.34
C VAL A 124 30.10 44.15 -23.64
N ASP A 125 30.97 44.74 -24.45
CA ASP A 125 32.30 44.16 -24.70
C ASP A 125 33.18 44.18 -23.43
N ALA A 126 33.16 45.28 -22.67
CA ALA A 126 33.86 45.38 -21.38
C ALA A 126 33.26 44.42 -20.33
N VAL A 127 31.93 44.33 -20.28
CA VAL A 127 31.24 43.41 -19.35
C VAL A 127 31.38 41.95 -19.80
N MET A 128 31.55 41.65 -21.09
CA MET A 128 31.79 40.28 -21.57
C MET A 128 33.21 39.82 -21.28
N ASP A 129 34.20 40.72 -21.33
CA ASP A 129 35.56 40.47 -20.84
C ASP A 129 35.54 40.23 -19.31
N ASP A 130 34.84 41.08 -18.55
CA ASP A 130 34.68 40.91 -17.09
C ASP A 130 33.89 39.63 -16.74
N ILE A 131 32.87 39.26 -17.52
CA ILE A 131 32.09 38.01 -17.34
C ILE A 131 32.93 36.78 -17.72
N GLN A 132 33.81 36.86 -18.71
CA GLN A 132 34.73 35.75 -19.01
C GLN A 132 35.73 35.56 -17.87
N GLU A 133 36.29 36.64 -17.31
CA GLU A 133 37.10 36.57 -16.10
C GLU A 133 36.29 36.01 -14.91
N GLU A 134 35.05 36.47 -14.70
CA GLU A 134 34.21 35.98 -13.59
C GLU A 134 33.74 34.54 -13.77
N MET A 135 33.47 34.09 -15.00
CA MET A 135 33.12 32.70 -15.30
C MET A 135 34.35 31.79 -15.14
N ASP A 136 35.54 32.24 -15.54
CA ASP A 136 36.78 31.52 -15.27
C ASP A 136 37.08 31.45 -13.76
N ILE A 137 36.76 32.51 -12.99
CA ILE A 137 36.84 32.51 -11.52
C ILE A 137 35.77 31.58 -10.93
N ALA A 138 34.54 31.60 -11.44
CA ALA A 138 33.44 30.76 -10.97
C ALA A 138 33.67 29.28 -11.29
N ASP A 139 34.33 28.97 -12.42
CA ASP A 139 34.77 27.62 -12.77
C ASP A 139 35.99 27.22 -11.93
N GLN A 140 36.92 28.13 -11.62
CA GLN A 140 37.99 27.86 -10.64
C GLN A 140 37.47 27.66 -9.22
N ILE A 141 36.45 28.41 -8.79
CA ILE A 141 35.76 28.24 -7.51
C ILE A 141 34.93 26.96 -7.54
N GLY A 142 34.22 26.72 -8.64
CA GLY A 142 33.45 25.51 -8.90
C GLY A 142 34.35 24.29 -8.86
N GLU A 143 35.55 24.34 -9.42
CA GLU A 143 36.55 23.28 -9.39
C GLU A 143 37.34 23.24 -8.06
N ALA A 144 37.40 24.35 -7.30
CA ALA A 144 37.91 24.36 -5.93
C ALA A 144 36.89 23.84 -4.89
N ILE A 145 35.59 23.93 -5.18
CA ILE A 145 34.48 23.42 -4.37
C ILE A 145 34.09 21.99 -4.80
N ALA A 146 34.09 21.72 -6.11
CA ALA A 146 33.88 20.43 -6.73
C ALA A 146 35.17 19.63 -6.89
N ARG A 147 36.32 20.18 -6.45
CA ARG A 147 37.41 19.38 -5.89
C ARG A 147 36.72 18.45 -4.91
N PRO A 148 36.54 17.18 -5.27
CA PRO A 148 35.68 16.33 -4.50
C PRO A 148 36.27 16.33 -3.10
N ALA A 149 35.46 16.50 -2.07
CA ALA A 149 35.77 15.82 -0.84
C ALA A 149 35.64 14.32 -1.17
N GLU A 150 36.71 13.80 -1.78
CA GLU A 150 36.91 12.42 -2.16
C GLU A 150 36.68 11.61 -0.88
N GLY A 151 35.56 10.87 -0.83
CA GLY A 151 35.19 10.03 0.32
C GLY A 151 34.03 10.52 1.20
N LEU A 152 33.22 11.52 0.82
CA LEU A 152 32.07 11.95 1.65
C LEU A 152 30.88 10.96 1.68
N PHE A 153 30.79 10.06 0.72
CA PHE A 153 29.78 9.00 0.66
C PHE A 153 30.51 7.72 0.24
N ASP A 154 31.14 7.05 1.21
CA ASP A 154 31.69 5.71 1.00
C ASP A 154 30.52 4.72 0.98
N ASP A 155 30.44 3.89 -0.05
CA ASP A 155 29.40 2.87 -0.17
C ASP A 155 29.46 1.89 1.02
N ASP A 156 30.64 1.70 1.64
CA ASP A 156 30.81 0.88 2.84
C ASP A 156 30.13 1.49 4.08
N ASP A 157 30.15 2.82 4.24
CA ASP A 157 29.47 3.52 5.34
C ASP A 157 27.93 3.50 5.15
N LEU A 158 27.46 3.65 3.90
CA LEU A 158 26.03 3.54 3.57
C LEU A 158 25.49 2.12 3.76
N LEU A 159 26.29 1.10 3.45
CA LEU A 159 25.96 -0.30 3.71
C LEU A 159 25.92 -0.63 5.20
N ALA A 160 26.81 -0.04 6.00
CA ALA A 160 26.79 -0.19 7.45
C ALA A 160 25.53 0.46 8.08
N GLU A 161 25.14 1.65 7.60
CA GLU A 161 23.89 2.31 8.05
C GLU A 161 22.65 1.50 7.67
N LEU A 162 22.62 0.94 6.46
CA LEU A 162 21.53 0.06 6.01
C LEU A 162 21.43 -1.20 6.89
N GLY A 163 22.55 -1.86 7.19
CA GLY A 163 22.57 -3.04 8.05
C GLY A 163 22.09 -2.77 9.48
N ALA A 164 22.42 -1.60 10.03
CA ALA A 164 21.94 -1.19 11.36
C ALA A 164 20.41 -0.97 11.37
N MET A 165 19.84 -0.44 10.29
CA MET A 165 18.39 -0.31 10.12
C MET A 165 17.69 -1.67 10.05
N GLU A 166 18.24 -2.62 9.29
CA GLU A 166 17.70 -3.98 9.18
C GLU A 166 17.75 -4.73 10.52
N GLU A 167 18.83 -4.59 11.29
CA GLU A 167 18.98 -5.23 12.59
C GLU A 167 18.00 -4.65 13.62
N ALA A 168 17.76 -3.33 13.61
CA ALA A 168 16.77 -2.70 14.47
C ALA A 168 15.33 -3.18 14.17
N GLU A 169 14.97 -3.35 12.90
CA GLU A 169 13.67 -3.94 12.50
C GLU A 169 13.55 -5.42 12.92
N MET A 170 14.64 -6.19 12.81
CA MET A 170 14.66 -7.57 13.29
C MET A 170 14.53 -7.67 14.82
N GLU A 171 15.19 -6.79 15.57
CA GLU A 171 15.05 -6.73 17.03
C GLU A 171 13.62 -6.31 17.44
N GLU A 172 13.02 -5.33 16.77
CA GLU A 172 11.64 -4.92 16.99
C GLU A 172 10.65 -6.07 16.70
N THR A 173 10.83 -6.79 15.59
CA THR A 173 9.99 -7.94 15.24
C THR A 173 10.18 -9.13 16.18
N LEU A 174 11.38 -9.34 16.73
CA LEU A 174 11.65 -10.36 17.75
C LEU A 174 11.10 -9.99 19.12
N LEU A 175 11.15 -8.72 19.52
CA LEU A 175 10.48 -8.22 20.74
C LEU A 175 8.95 -8.30 20.63
N ALA A 176 8.41 -8.14 19.41
CA ALA A 176 6.99 -8.29 19.14
C ALA A 176 6.51 -9.75 19.00
N ALA A 177 7.42 -10.72 18.92
CA ALA A 177 7.08 -12.13 18.80
C ALA A 177 6.65 -12.75 20.16
N PRO A 178 5.51 -13.44 20.25
CA PRO A 178 5.06 -14.04 21.50
C PRO A 178 5.97 -15.22 21.92
N ALA A 179 6.42 -15.21 23.18
CA ALA A 179 7.32 -16.22 23.74
C ALA A 179 6.77 -17.65 23.58
N VAL A 180 7.51 -18.50 22.86
CA VAL A 180 7.17 -19.91 22.67
C VAL A 180 7.64 -20.72 23.89
N PRO A 181 6.80 -21.54 24.53
CA PRO A 181 7.20 -22.27 25.73
C PRO A 181 8.21 -23.38 25.40
N ALA A 182 9.38 -23.34 26.04
CA ALA A 182 10.42 -24.35 25.94
C ALA A 182 9.95 -25.67 26.58
N ARG A 183 9.90 -26.75 25.79
CA ARG A 183 9.62 -28.12 26.25
C ARG A 183 10.95 -28.88 26.42
N PRO A 184 11.24 -29.50 27.56
CA PRO A 184 12.46 -30.29 27.72
C PRO A 184 12.40 -31.62 26.93
N PRO A 185 13.56 -32.16 26.50
CA PRO A 185 13.64 -33.27 25.56
C PRO A 185 13.20 -34.60 26.21
N SER A 186 12.32 -35.32 25.52
CA SER A 186 11.91 -36.68 25.88
C SER A 186 12.91 -37.68 25.28
N ALA A 187 13.67 -38.34 26.13
CA ALA A 187 14.47 -39.51 25.76
C ALA A 187 13.56 -40.75 25.71
N ALA A 188 13.51 -41.39 24.55
CA ALA A 188 12.91 -42.69 24.34
C ALA A 188 13.97 -43.81 24.45
N MET A 189 13.48 -45.05 24.57
CA MET A 189 14.16 -46.36 24.52
C MET A 189 14.57 -46.91 25.91
N ALA A 190 14.31 -48.16 26.31
CA ALA A 190 14.13 -49.40 25.55
C ALA A 190 13.30 -50.45 26.33
N ALA A 191 12.79 -51.44 25.59
CA ALA A 191 12.06 -52.61 26.08
C ALA A 191 12.96 -53.65 26.79
N GLY A 192 12.38 -54.45 27.70
CA GLY A 192 13.01 -55.68 28.21
C GLY A 192 12.42 -56.24 29.51
N SER A 193 11.39 -57.07 29.39
CA SER A 193 11.09 -58.34 30.10
C SER A 193 11.07 -58.46 31.65
N PRO A 194 10.26 -59.41 32.19
CA PRO A 194 9.59 -59.34 33.49
C PRO A 194 10.28 -60.17 34.58
N THR A 195 9.90 -60.05 35.87
CA THR A 195 10.01 -61.12 36.89
C THR A 195 9.35 -60.79 38.24
N LEU A 196 8.47 -61.72 38.67
CA LEU A 196 8.13 -62.22 40.03
C LEU A 196 7.68 -61.24 41.15
N VAL A 197 6.42 -61.29 41.60
CA VAL A 197 5.82 -62.24 42.59
C VAL A 197 6.13 -61.89 44.06
N VAL A 198 5.10 -61.50 44.83
CA VAL A 198 4.57 -62.16 46.06
C VAL A 198 3.59 -61.20 46.79
N PRO A 199 2.56 -61.73 47.51
CA PRO A 199 1.32 -61.05 47.89
C PRO A 199 1.16 -60.86 49.42
N GLY A 200 0.00 -60.32 49.84
CA GLY A 200 -0.55 -60.43 51.21
C GLY A 200 -0.74 -59.07 51.90
N GLY A 201 -1.97 -58.56 52.01
CA GLY A 201 -2.84 -58.72 53.19
C GLY A 201 -2.79 -57.41 54.01
N ALA A 202 -3.81 -56.86 54.66
CA ALA A 202 -5.17 -57.23 54.98
C ALA A 202 -5.94 -55.97 55.45
N ARG A 203 -7.28 -56.05 55.46
CA ARG A 203 -8.26 -55.34 56.33
C ARG A 203 -8.57 -53.83 56.13
N GLN A 204 -9.86 -53.62 55.82
CA GLN A 204 -10.76 -52.47 56.11
C GLN A 204 -10.88 -52.20 57.64
N PRO A 205 -11.59 -51.15 58.19
CA PRO A 205 -12.74 -50.38 57.62
C PRO A 205 -12.87 -48.87 58.02
N VAL A 206 -13.93 -48.22 57.48
CA VAL A 206 -14.94 -47.32 58.11
C VAL A 206 -15.24 -45.96 57.42
N ALA A 207 -16.56 -45.73 57.32
CA ALA A 207 -17.32 -44.47 57.45
C ALA A 207 -17.52 -43.52 56.24
N ALA A 208 -18.70 -43.71 55.63
CA ALA A 208 -19.73 -42.73 55.24
C ALA A 208 -19.49 -41.22 55.33
N GLY A 209 -19.88 -40.52 54.26
CA GLY A 209 -20.20 -39.10 54.23
C GLY A 209 -20.85 -38.69 52.90
N SER A 210 -22.18 -38.63 52.88
CA SER A 210 -22.99 -38.10 51.78
C SER A 210 -22.78 -36.60 51.59
N GLY A 211 -22.76 -36.15 50.34
CA GLY A 211 -22.79 -34.72 50.00
C GLY A 211 -22.98 -34.52 48.50
N SER A 212 -24.24 -34.47 48.07
CA SER A 212 -24.67 -33.97 46.78
C SER A 212 -24.32 -32.48 46.62
N SER A 213 -23.91 -32.05 45.43
CA SER A 213 -24.58 -30.98 44.66
C SER A 213 -23.64 -30.30 43.66
N GLY A 214 -24.04 -30.36 42.38
CA GLY A 214 -24.00 -29.28 41.39
C GLY A 214 -22.75 -28.43 41.25
N MET A 215 -21.95 -28.72 40.22
CA MET A 215 -21.11 -27.72 39.55
C MET A 215 -22.01 -26.78 38.73
N ASP A 216 -22.35 -25.63 39.29
CA ASP A 216 -22.96 -24.50 38.58
C ASP A 216 -21.89 -23.78 37.74
N LEU A 217 -22.07 -23.80 36.42
CA LEU A 217 -21.35 -22.94 35.48
C LEU A 217 -22.08 -21.60 35.34
N PRO A 218 -21.39 -20.45 35.26
CA PRO A 218 -22.05 -19.15 35.15
C PRO A 218 -22.72 -18.96 33.78
N SER A 219 -24.02 -18.61 33.81
CA SER A 219 -24.82 -18.18 32.66
C SER A 219 -24.33 -16.85 32.08
N VAL A 220 -24.20 -16.80 30.75
CA VAL A 220 -23.89 -15.59 29.97
C VAL A 220 -25.20 -14.81 29.76
N PRO A 221 -25.22 -13.46 29.85
CA PRO A 221 -26.46 -12.69 29.76
C PRO A 221 -26.97 -12.64 28.31
N THR A 222 -28.21 -13.06 28.10
CA THR A 222 -28.97 -12.82 26.87
C THR A 222 -29.42 -11.35 26.86
N GLY A 223 -28.60 -10.47 26.30
CA GLY A 223 -28.96 -9.08 26.01
C GLY A 223 -29.23 -8.91 24.51
N ASP A 224 -30.45 -8.51 24.16
CA ASP A 224 -30.86 -8.11 22.81
C ASP A 224 -29.94 -7.02 22.25
N VAL A 225 -29.09 -7.37 21.29
CA VAL A 225 -28.37 -6.40 20.46
C VAL A 225 -29.28 -6.03 19.30
N ARG A 226 -30.03 -4.94 19.47
CA ARG A 226 -30.76 -4.29 18.37
C ARG A 226 -29.73 -3.68 17.41
N VAL A 227 -29.52 -4.34 16.27
CA VAL A 227 -28.70 -3.83 15.16
C VAL A 227 -29.43 -2.63 14.51
N PRO A 228 -28.83 -1.43 14.44
CA PRO A 228 -29.41 -0.34 13.66
C PRO A 228 -29.20 -0.61 12.16
N ALA A 229 -30.24 -1.12 11.50
CA ALA A 229 -30.24 -1.46 10.07
C ALA A 229 -30.43 -0.24 9.12
N ALA A 230 -30.02 0.96 9.54
CA ALA A 230 -30.35 2.20 8.83
C ALA A 230 -29.17 2.91 8.15
N GLU A 231 -27.92 2.59 8.51
CA GLU A 231 -26.74 3.28 7.95
C GLU A 231 -26.15 2.58 6.71
N GLU A 232 -26.38 1.27 6.53
CA GLU A 232 -25.86 0.54 5.35
C GLU A 232 -26.55 0.93 4.03
N ASP A 233 -27.74 1.53 4.10
CA ASP A 233 -28.54 1.90 2.92
C ASP A 233 -28.07 3.21 2.26
N GLU A 234 -27.42 4.11 3.01
CA GLU A 234 -27.01 5.43 2.49
C GLU A 234 -25.74 5.31 1.64
N ASP A 235 -24.75 4.52 2.10
CA ASP A 235 -23.55 4.18 1.34
C ASP A 235 -23.87 3.44 0.04
N LEU A 236 -24.85 2.54 0.07
CA LEU A 236 -25.30 1.77 -1.11
C LEU A 236 -26.04 2.63 -2.14
N ARG A 237 -26.72 3.71 -1.68
CA ARG A 237 -27.34 4.69 -2.56
C ARG A 237 -26.31 5.59 -3.22
N ALA A 238 -25.35 6.10 -2.44
CA ALA A 238 -24.26 6.93 -2.95
C ALA A 238 -23.46 6.22 -4.05
N LEU A 239 -23.20 4.92 -3.90
CA LEU A 239 -22.50 4.12 -4.92
C LEU A 239 -23.31 3.90 -6.20
N ARG A 240 -24.64 3.74 -6.09
CA ARG A 240 -25.51 3.60 -7.27
C ARG A 240 -25.65 4.90 -8.05
N GLU A 241 -25.70 6.03 -7.36
CA GLU A 241 -25.72 7.35 -8.01
C GLU A 241 -24.40 7.66 -8.70
N LEU A 242 -23.27 7.21 -8.13
CA LEU A 242 -21.94 7.38 -8.71
C LEU A 242 -21.69 6.43 -9.90
N GLU A 243 -22.26 5.22 -9.89
CA GLU A 243 -22.27 4.35 -11.09
C GLU A 243 -23.14 4.92 -12.22
N ALA A 244 -24.23 5.64 -11.90
CA ALA A 244 -25.12 6.24 -12.88
C ALA A 244 -24.56 7.52 -13.52
N SER A 245 -23.63 8.22 -12.87
CA SER A 245 -23.00 9.43 -13.40
C SER A 245 -21.79 9.16 -14.32
N MET A 246 -21.32 7.91 -14.40
CA MET A 246 -20.20 7.48 -15.24
C MET A 246 -20.61 6.84 -16.57
N LEU A 247 -21.91 6.78 -16.89
CA LEU A 247 -22.47 6.34 -18.17
C LEU A 247 -22.95 7.54 -19.01
#